data_AF-A0A257N9L2-F1
#
_entry.id   AF-A0A257N9L2-F1
#
_cell.length_a   1.000
_cell.length_b   1.000
_cell.length_c   1.000
_cell.angle_alpha   90.00
_cell.angle_beta   90.00
_cell.angle_gamma   90.00
#
_symmetry.space_group_name_H-M   'P 1'
#
loop_
_entity.id
_entity.type
_entity.pdbx_description
1 polymer ?
#
loop_
_entity_poly.entity_id
_entity_poly.type
_entity_poly.pdbx_seq_one_letter_code
_entity_poly.pdbx_strand_id
1 'polypeptide(L)'
;MTMKIEFDNLLEKLKVERDELKLKLHLASMEAKEEFEEADKHWDTLKNKAAEIADDSKETSEEFIAKAKIVGEELKEAYSRISKRLAD
;
A
#
# COMPACT_ATOMS: atom_id res chain seq x y z
N MET A 1 -20.53 -5.30 1.23
CA MET A 1 -20.17 -3.86 1.14
C MET A 1 -19.15 -3.44 2.20
N THR A 2 -19.23 -3.91 3.45
CA THR A 2 -18.30 -3.51 4.54
C THR A 2 -16.82 -3.76 4.21
N MET A 3 -16.47 -4.92 3.63
CA MET A 3 -15.08 -5.23 3.27
C MET A 3 -14.49 -4.29 2.19
N LYS A 4 -15.28 -3.87 1.19
CA LYS A 4 -14.84 -2.89 0.19
C LYS A 4 -14.47 -1.57 0.87
N ILE A 5 -15.32 -1.08 1.77
CA ILE A 5 -15.10 0.18 2.49
C ILE A 5 -13.86 0.11 3.37
N GLU A 6 -13.67 -0.97 4.12
CA GLU A 6 -12.46 -1.17 4.93
C GLU A 6 -11.19 -1.20 4.09
N PHE A 7 -11.25 -1.86 2.92
CA PHE A 7 -10.14 -1.95 2.00
C PHE A 7 -9.79 -0.60 1.36
N ASP A 8 -10.80 0.19 0.98
CA ASP A 8 -10.61 1.55 0.45
C ASP A 8 -9.95 2.47 1.49
N ASN A 9 -10.39 2.39 2.76
CA ASN A 9 -9.78 3.11 3.87
C ASN A 9 -8.31 2.69 4.11
N LEU A 10 -7.98 1.41 3.94
CA LEU A 10 -6.61 0.93 4.05
C LEU A 10 -5.73 1.50 2.93
N LEU A 11 -6.23 1.50 1.70
CA LEU A 11 -5.56 2.10 0.55
C LEU A 11 -5.31 3.60 0.75
N GLU A 12 -6.30 4.37 1.20
CA GLU A 12 -6.10 5.79 1.46
C GLU A 12 -4.97 6.02 2.47
N LYS A 13 -4.96 5.27 3.57
CA LYS A 13 -3.88 5.37 4.58
C LYS A 13 -2.51 5.05 4.00
N LEU A 14 -2.41 3.94 3.27
CA LEU A 14 -1.18 3.52 2.60
C LEU A 14 -0.69 4.56 1.60
N LYS A 15 -1.60 5.21 0.88
CA LYS A 15 -1.26 6.30 -0.06
C LYS A 15 -0.66 7.49 0.69
N VAL A 16 -1.28 7.90 1.79
CA VAL A 16 -0.76 9.00 2.63
C VAL A 16 0.63 8.64 3.17
N GLU A 17 0.80 7.45 3.76
CA GLU A 17 2.09 6.98 4.28
C GLU A 17 3.16 6.94 3.17
N ARG A 18 2.80 6.46 1.98
CA ARG A 18 3.68 6.44 0.80
C ARG A 18 4.11 7.86 0.38
N ASP A 19 3.17 8.80 0.30
CA ASP A 19 3.47 10.18 -0.08
C ASP A 19 4.41 10.84 0.94
N GLU A 20 4.18 10.61 2.25
CA GLU A 20 5.08 11.06 3.32
C GLU A 20 6.48 10.44 3.22
N LEU A 21 6.55 9.13 2.99
CA LEU A 21 7.82 8.43 2.77
C LEU A 21 8.56 9.03 1.59
N LYS A 22 7.88 9.21 0.45
CA LYS A 22 8.47 9.74 -0.77
C LYS A 22 9.09 11.14 -0.56
N LEU A 23 8.49 11.97 0.28
CA LEU A 23 9.04 13.26 0.67
C LEU A 23 10.34 13.12 1.48
N LYS A 24 10.37 12.20 2.45
CA LYS A 24 11.57 11.92 3.26
C LYS A 24 12.67 11.20 2.47
N LEU A 25 12.28 10.38 1.50
CA LEU A 25 13.16 9.57 0.67
C LEU A 25 14.15 10.38 -0.16
N HIS A 26 13.81 11.62 -0.51
CA HIS A 26 14.76 12.54 -1.14
C HIS A 26 16.05 12.66 -0.29
N LEU A 27 15.92 12.75 1.03
CA LEU A 27 17.02 12.92 1.98
C LEU A 27 17.60 11.58 2.47
N ALA A 28 17.01 10.46 2.06
CA ALA A 28 17.36 9.13 2.52
C ALA A 28 18.57 8.52 1.81
N SER A 29 19.22 7.58 2.51
CA SER A 29 20.25 6.70 1.97
C SER A 29 19.74 5.82 0.82
N MET A 30 20.66 5.34 -0.01
CA MET A 30 20.37 4.45 -1.15
C MET A 30 19.63 3.18 -0.72
N GLU A 31 20.00 2.58 0.41
CA GLU A 31 19.33 1.37 0.95
C GLU A 31 17.84 1.59 1.25
N ALA A 32 17.49 2.75 1.82
CA ALA A 32 16.09 3.09 2.09
C ALA A 32 15.31 3.39 0.80
N LYS A 33 15.98 3.92 -0.23
CA LYS A 33 15.42 4.07 -1.58
C LYS A 33 15.09 2.72 -2.20
N GLU A 34 16.03 1.79 -2.17
CA GLU A 34 15.82 0.44 -2.72
C GLU A 34 14.68 -0.30 -2.00
N GLU A 35 14.66 -0.25 -0.66
CA GLU A 35 13.60 -0.87 0.15
C GLU A 35 12.22 -0.25 -0.14
N PHE A 36 12.17 1.08 -0.32
CA PHE A 36 10.93 1.76 -0.73
C PHE A 36 10.52 1.42 -2.16
N GLU A 37 11.44 1.34 -3.11
CA GLU A 37 11.12 0.95 -4.49
C GLU A 37 10.55 -0.46 -4.58
N GLU A 38 11.03 -1.39 -3.75
CA GLU A 38 10.40 -2.71 -3.62
C GLU A 38 8.97 -2.63 -3.06
N ALA A 39 8.76 -1.82 -2.01
CA ALA A 39 7.42 -1.59 -1.47
C ALA A 39 6.50 -0.91 -2.50
N ASP A 40 7.01 0.03 -3.30
CA ASP A 40 6.26 0.75 -4.33
C ASP A 40 5.75 -0.17 -5.44
N LYS A 41 6.51 -1.23 -5.78
CA LYS A 41 6.04 -2.27 -6.73
C LYS A 41 4.84 -3.05 -6.18
N HIS A 42 4.85 -3.36 -4.88
CA HIS A 42 3.72 -4.01 -4.21
C HIS A 42 2.50 -3.07 -4.15
N TRP A 43 2.74 -1.78 -3.95
CA TRP A 43 1.69 -0.76 -4.00
C TRP A 43 1.01 -0.69 -5.36
N ASP A 44 1.76 -0.72 -6.47
CA ASP A 44 1.16 -0.67 -7.81
C ASP A 44 0.28 -1.92 -8.06
N THR A 45 0.76 -3.08 -7.64
CA THR A 45 -0.02 -4.33 -7.68
C THR A 45 -1.30 -4.23 -6.86
N LEU A 46 -1.21 -3.68 -5.64
CA LEU A 46 -2.36 -3.48 -4.76
C LEU A 46 -3.37 -2.50 -5.37
N LYS A 47 -2.90 -1.41 -5.95
CA LYS A 47 -3.74 -0.41 -6.63
C LYS A 47 -4.48 -1.00 -7.83
N ASN A 48 -3.82 -1.85 -8.62
CA ASN A 48 -4.49 -2.54 -9.73
C ASN A 48 -5.61 -3.46 -9.22
N LYS A 49 -5.33 -4.27 -8.18
CA LYS A 49 -6.35 -5.10 -7.52
C LYS A 49 -7.49 -4.25 -6.98
N ALA A 50 -7.18 -3.07 -6.44
CA ALA A 50 -8.16 -2.15 -5.93
C ALA A 50 -9.09 -1.59 -7.00
N ALA A 51 -8.54 -1.24 -8.16
CA ALA A 51 -9.33 -0.82 -9.30
C ALA A 51 -10.27 -1.95 -9.77
N GLU A 52 -9.81 -3.20 -9.76
CA GLU A 52 -10.66 -4.36 -10.08
C GLU A 52 -11.75 -4.62 -9.03
N ILE A 53 -11.47 -4.36 -7.75
CA ILE A 53 -12.46 -4.43 -6.67
C ILE A 53 -13.47 -3.29 -6.79
N ALA A 54 -13.02 -2.07 -7.13
CA ALA A 54 -13.89 -0.91 -7.28
C ALA A 54 -14.77 -1.00 -8.54
N ASP A 55 -14.33 -1.73 -9.57
CA ASP A 55 -15.12 -1.98 -10.77
C ASP A 55 -16.30 -2.93 -10.46
N ASP A 56 -17.47 -2.34 -10.21
CA ASP A 56 -18.70 -3.10 -9.97
C ASP A 56 -19.16 -3.93 -11.18
N SER A 57 -18.57 -3.73 -12.37
CA SER A 57 -18.80 -4.58 -13.54
C SER A 57 -18.11 -5.94 -13.42
N LYS A 58 -17.07 -6.04 -12.57
CA LYS A 58 -16.35 -7.28 -12.29
C LYS A 58 -16.88 -7.92 -11.02
N GLU A 59 -17.26 -9.19 -11.11
CA GLU A 59 -17.62 -9.97 -9.94
C GLU A 59 -16.36 -10.29 -9.13
N THR A 60 -16.10 -9.49 -8.09
CA THR A 60 -15.00 -9.71 -7.15
C THR A 60 -15.47 -10.52 -5.94
N SER A 61 -14.83 -11.66 -5.71
CA SER A 61 -15.12 -12.49 -4.54
C SER A 61 -14.57 -11.87 -3.25
N GLU A 62 -15.22 -12.15 -2.12
CA GLU A 62 -14.75 -11.71 -0.79
C GLU A 62 -13.33 -12.18 -0.48
N GLU A 63 -12.95 -13.38 -0.96
CA GLU A 63 -11.58 -13.90 -0.83
C GLU A 63 -10.55 -13.03 -1.58
N PHE A 64 -10.92 -12.46 -2.73
CA PHE A 64 -10.04 -11.58 -3.50
C PHE A 64 -9.77 -10.28 -2.73
N ILE A 65 -10.83 -9.69 -2.15
CA ILE A 65 -10.72 -8.50 -1.29
C ILE A 65 -9.90 -8.81 -0.04
N ALA A 66 -10.10 -9.97 0.59
CA ALA A 66 -9.33 -10.39 1.75
C ALA A 66 -7.83 -10.53 1.43
N LYS A 67 -7.48 -11.17 0.30
CA LYS A 67 -6.08 -11.26 -0.16
C LYS A 67 -5.48 -9.88 -0.43
N ALA A 68 -6.23 -8.98 -1.06
CA ALA A 68 -5.77 -7.62 -1.28
C ALA A 68 -5.55 -6.86 0.05
N LYS A 69 -6.44 -7.05 1.04
CA LYS A 69 -6.30 -6.47 2.37
C LYS A 69 -5.02 -6.95 3.07
N ILE A 70 -4.70 -8.24 3.00
CA ILE A 70 -3.47 -8.81 3.57
C ILE A 70 -2.23 -8.15 2.95
N VAL A 71 -2.16 -8.07 1.63
CA VAL A 71 -1.05 -7.40 0.92
C VAL A 71 -0.95 -5.92 1.32
N GLY A 72 -2.09 -5.25 1.53
CA GLY A 72 -2.12 -3.88 2.03
C GLY A 72 -1.57 -3.74 3.45
N GLU A 73 -1.86 -4.69 4.35
CA GLU A 73 -1.31 -4.68 5.70
C GLU A 73 0.19 -4.95 5.71
N GLU A 74 0.67 -5.90 4.90
CA GLU A 74 2.12 -6.16 4.73
C GLU A 74 2.85 -4.92 4.20
N LEU A 75 2.25 -4.25 3.21
CA LEU A 75 2.81 -3.02 2.65
C LEU A 75 2.85 -1.89 3.69
N LYS A 76 1.82 -1.80 4.54
CA LYS A 76 1.77 -0.81 5.62
C LYS A 76 2.90 -1.04 6.62
N GLU A 77 3.14 -2.29 7.00
CA GLU A 77 4.27 -2.62 7.85
C GLU A 77 5.60 -2.25 7.21
N ALA A 78 5.78 -2.52 5.91
CA ALA A 78 6.99 -2.14 5.18
C ALA A 78 7.19 -0.62 5.20
N TYR A 79 6.14 0.16 4.90
CA TYR A 79 6.17 1.61 4.98
C TYR A 79 6.47 2.12 6.39
N SER A 80 5.89 1.53 7.42
CA SER A 80 6.18 1.89 8.81
C SER A 80 7.65 1.65 9.18
N ARG A 81 8.24 0.54 8.73
CA ARG A 81 9.66 0.22 8.95
C ARG A 81 10.58 1.22 8.25
N ILE A 82 10.30 1.53 6.98
CA ILE A 82 11.06 2.53 6.23
C ILE A 82 10.91 3.89 6.93
N SER A 83 9.70 4.29 7.32
CA SER A 83 9.45 5.60 7.95
C SER A 83 10.20 5.75 9.26
N LYS A 84 10.27 4.69 10.07
CA LYS A 84 11.08 4.65 11.30
C LYS A 84 12.56 4.81 11.01
N ARG A 85 13.09 4.12 9.99
CA ARG A 85 14.48 4.28 9.55
C ARG A 85 14.81 5.68 9.03
N LEU A 86 13.83 6.37 8.46
CA LEU A 86 13.98 7.73 7.94
C LEU A 86 13.77 8.83 9.00
N ALA A 87 13.27 8.48 10.18
CA ALA A 87 13.02 9.42 11.27
C ALA A 87 14.15 9.47 12.31
N ASP A 88 15.11 8.56 12.22
CA ASP A 88 16.35 8.49 13.01
C ASP A 88 17.47 9.27 12.29
#